data_AF-A0A820G8B8-F1
#
_entry.id   AF-A0A820G8B8-F1
#
_cell.length_a   1.000
_cell.length_b   1.000
_cell.length_c   1.000
_cell.angle_alpha   90.00
_cell.angle_beta   90.00
_cell.angle_gamma   90.00
#
_symmetry.space_group_name_H-M   'P 1'
#
loop_
_entity.id
_entity.type
_entity.pdbx_description
1 polymer ?
#
loop_
_entity_poly.entity_id
_entity_poly.type
_entity_poly.pdbx_seq_one_letter_code
_entity_poly.pdbx_strand_id
1 'polypeptide(L)'
;ANTIGDGSNTYLLLGPIGTGAFGNDVEDIAECFREVLEMPMMNSTRPIRYAFSNIWFVSIDDWKNDIFQKILPKSESDNAEEL
;
A
#
# COMPACT_ATOMS: atom_id res chain seq x y z
N ALA A 1 -12.84 10.23 10.94
CA ALA A 1 -11.98 10.32 9.74
C ALA A 1 -11.03 11.50 9.94
N ASN A 2 -9.77 11.38 9.53
CA ASN A 2 -8.77 12.43 9.71
C ASN A 2 -9.14 13.65 8.85
N THR A 3 -9.79 14.65 9.47
CA THR A 3 -10.38 15.81 8.78
C THR A 3 -9.36 16.80 8.23
N ILE A 4 -8.09 16.64 8.60
CA ILE A 4 -6.96 17.49 8.21
C ILE A 4 -6.22 16.92 6.98
N GLY A 5 -6.46 15.64 6.65
CA GLY A 5 -5.90 15.00 5.44
C GLY A 5 -4.39 14.73 5.49
N ASP A 6 -3.77 14.82 6.66
CA ASP A 6 -2.31 14.64 6.83
C ASP A 6 -1.88 13.18 7.13
N GLY A 7 -2.84 12.28 7.31
CA GLY A 7 -2.61 10.86 7.57
C GLY A 7 -1.96 10.52 8.93
N SER A 8 -1.66 11.51 9.78
CA SER A 8 -0.80 11.39 10.97
C SER A 8 -1.20 10.32 11.99
N ASN A 9 -2.47 9.91 12.01
CA ASN A 9 -2.98 8.85 12.90
C ASN A 9 -3.86 7.82 12.16
N THR A 10 -3.70 7.71 10.84
CA THR A 10 -4.46 6.75 10.02
C THR A 10 -3.53 5.61 9.60
N TYR A 11 -3.92 4.39 9.95
CA TYR A 11 -3.15 3.18 9.67
C TYR A 11 -4.00 2.23 8.83
N LEU A 12 -3.38 1.52 7.90
CA LEU A 12 -4.04 0.51 7.09
C LEU A 12 -3.26 -0.81 7.12
N LEU A 13 -3.95 -1.89 7.43
CA LEU A 13 -3.43 -3.26 7.34
C LEU A 13 -4.24 -4.00 6.27
N LEU A 14 -3.56 -4.38 5.19
CA LEU A 14 -4.11 -5.08 4.04
C LEU A 14 -3.43 -6.44 3.87
N GLY A 15 -3.93 -7.24 2.93
CA GLY A 15 -3.33 -8.51 2.54
C GLY A 15 -3.53 -8.77 1.05
N PRO A 16 -3.00 -9.89 0.52
CA PRO A 16 -3.12 -10.26 -0.89
C PRO A 16 -4.52 -10.80 -1.20
N ILE A 17 -5.50 -9.90 -1.26
CA ILE A 17 -6.93 -10.22 -1.35
C ILE A 17 -7.22 -11.10 -2.56
N GLY A 18 -7.93 -12.22 -2.33
CA GLY A 18 -8.39 -13.10 -3.41
C GLY A 18 -7.31 -14.01 -4.01
N THR A 19 -6.08 -14.02 -3.51
CA THR A 19 -4.99 -14.85 -4.05
C THR A 19 -4.92 -16.28 -3.49
N GLY A 20 -5.88 -16.64 -2.64
CA GLY A 20 -6.04 -17.98 -2.08
C GLY A 20 -7.10 -18.78 -2.85
N ALA A 21 -8.23 -19.05 -2.19
CA ALA A 21 -9.32 -19.85 -2.77
C ALA A 21 -9.93 -19.25 -4.05
N PHE A 22 -9.87 -17.94 -4.23
CA PHE A 22 -10.38 -17.26 -5.42
C PHE A 22 -9.41 -17.31 -6.62
N GLY A 23 -8.14 -17.71 -6.39
CA GLY A 23 -7.17 -17.96 -7.45
C GLY A 23 -6.73 -16.73 -8.25
N ASN A 24 -6.89 -15.52 -7.71
CA ASN A 24 -6.33 -14.34 -8.35
C ASN A 24 -4.81 -14.41 -8.35
N ASP A 25 -4.20 -13.86 -9.40
CA ASP A 25 -2.76 -13.71 -9.46
C ASP A 25 -2.27 -12.67 -8.43
N VAL A 26 -1.14 -12.96 -7.77
CA VAL A 26 -0.61 -12.13 -6.68
C VAL A 26 0.00 -10.84 -7.23
N GLU A 27 0.67 -10.90 -8.37
CA GLU A 27 1.30 -9.75 -9.02
C GLU A 27 0.22 -8.79 -9.53
N ASP A 28 -0.83 -9.31 -10.16
CA ASP A 28 -1.98 -8.51 -10.62
C ASP A 28 -2.66 -7.75 -9.47
N ILE A 29 -2.85 -8.41 -8.32
CA ILE A 29 -3.46 -7.76 -7.14
C ILE A 29 -2.51 -6.71 -6.55
N ALA A 30 -1.21 -7.00 -6.47
CA ALA A 30 -0.22 -6.03 -5.99
C ALA A 30 -0.14 -4.79 -6.89
N GLU A 31 -0.17 -4.97 -8.21
CA GLU A 31 -0.19 -3.89 -9.20
C GLU A 31 -1.47 -3.05 -9.06
N CYS A 32 -2.63 -3.70 -8.89
CA CYS A 32 -3.89 -2.99 -8.66
C CYS A 32 -3.83 -2.11 -7.40
N PHE A 33 -3.24 -2.61 -6.31
CA PHE A 33 -3.03 -1.80 -5.11
C PHE A 33 -2.05 -0.64 -5.36
N ARG A 34 -0.94 -0.87 -6.05
CA ARG A 34 0.02 0.18 -6.41
C ARG A 34 -0.67 1.30 -7.19
N GLU A 35 -1.46 0.95 -8.20
CA GLU A 35 -2.20 1.91 -9.02
C GLU A 35 -3.15 2.76 -8.16
N VAL A 36 -4.00 2.12 -7.35
CA VAL A 36 -4.96 2.83 -6.49
C VAL A 36 -4.24 3.73 -5.49
N LEU A 37 -3.17 3.25 -4.86
CA LEU A 37 -2.42 4.02 -3.87
C LEU A 37 -1.72 5.25 -4.46
N GLU A 38 -1.37 5.19 -5.74
CA GLU A 38 -0.78 6.29 -6.51
C GLU A 38 -1.82 7.22 -7.17
N MET A 39 -3.12 6.88 -7.13
CA MET A 39 -4.18 7.77 -7.63
C MET A 39 -4.29 9.05 -6.79
N PRO A 40 -4.67 10.18 -7.39
CA PRO A 40 -4.94 11.40 -6.65
C PRO A 40 -6.12 11.22 -5.71
N MET A 41 -5.97 11.62 -4.45
CA MET A 41 -7.08 11.68 -3.51
C MET A 41 -7.97 12.88 -3.83
N MET A 42 -9.29 12.71 -3.72
CA MET A 42 -10.25 13.79 -3.97
C MET A 42 -9.92 15.01 -3.09
N ASN A 43 -9.69 16.16 -3.72
CA ASN A 43 -9.28 17.42 -3.07
C ASN A 43 -7.87 17.43 -2.45
N SER A 44 -7.00 16.50 -2.82
CA SER A 44 -5.57 16.50 -2.43
C SER A 44 -4.67 16.65 -3.65
N THR A 45 -3.52 17.28 -3.46
CA THR A 45 -2.43 17.29 -4.46
C THR A 45 -1.52 16.07 -4.35
N ARG A 46 -1.73 15.21 -3.34
CA ARG A 46 -0.93 14.03 -3.07
C ARG A 46 -1.71 12.74 -3.38
N PRO A 47 -1.00 11.65 -3.72
CA PRO A 47 -1.61 10.33 -3.89
C PRO A 47 -2.34 9.82 -2.64
N ILE A 48 -3.27 8.88 -2.83
CA ILE A 48 -4.08 8.26 -1.77
C ILE A 48 -3.22 7.69 -0.64
N ARG A 49 -2.03 7.13 -0.93
CA ARG A 49 -1.17 6.56 0.13
C ARG A 49 -0.82 7.55 1.24
N TYR A 50 -0.75 8.86 0.95
CA TYR A 50 -0.46 9.89 1.95
C TYR A 50 -1.63 10.20 2.88
N ALA A 51 -2.82 9.65 2.64
CA ALA A 51 -3.94 9.70 3.58
C ALA A 51 -3.70 8.80 4.82
N PHE A 52 -2.69 7.93 4.74
CA PHE A 52 -2.29 6.99 5.79
C PHE A 52 -0.85 7.26 6.20
N SER A 53 -0.59 7.23 7.51
CA SER A 53 0.77 7.30 8.04
C SER A 53 1.54 6.04 7.68
N ASN A 54 0.89 4.88 7.74
CA ASN A 54 1.50 3.61 7.36
C ASN A 54 0.47 2.71 6.68
N ILE A 55 0.95 1.93 5.71
CA ILE A 55 0.19 0.88 5.03
C ILE A 55 1.03 -0.39 5.08
N TRP A 56 0.52 -1.43 5.74
CA TRP A 56 1.14 -2.73 5.79
C TRP A 56 0.37 -3.73 4.94
N PHE A 57 1.11 -4.55 4.20
CA PHE A 57 0.57 -5.69 3.48
C PHE A 57 1.11 -6.96 4.11
N VAL A 58 0.22 -7.80 4.65
CA VAL A 58 0.59 -8.96 5.45
C VAL A 58 -0.11 -10.21 4.93
N SER A 59 0.68 -11.25 4.73
CA SER A 59 0.28 -12.61 4.39
C SER A 59 1.04 -13.59 5.28
N ILE A 60 0.43 -14.75 5.55
CA ILE A 60 1.14 -15.89 6.16
C ILE A 60 2.13 -16.56 5.19
N ASP A 61 1.94 -16.33 3.89
CA ASP A 61 2.79 -16.85 2.83
C ASP A 61 3.88 -15.80 2.51
N ASP A 62 5.12 -16.05 2.92
CA ASP A 62 6.23 -15.10 2.77
C ASP A 62 6.45 -14.66 1.31
N TRP A 63 6.33 -15.58 0.36
CA TRP A 63 6.51 -15.27 -1.05
C TRP A 63 5.49 -14.24 -1.59
N LYS A 64 4.29 -14.13 -0.99
CA LYS A 64 3.32 -13.09 -1.34
C LYS A 64 3.75 -11.74 -0.79
N ASN A 65 4.31 -11.73 0.43
CA ASN A 65 4.86 -10.52 1.02
C ASN A 65 6.01 -9.98 0.17
N ASP A 66 6.89 -10.87 -0.31
CA ASP A 66 8.02 -10.50 -1.19
C ASP A 66 7.57 -9.84 -2.50
N ILE A 67 6.49 -10.33 -3.11
CA ILE A 67 5.93 -9.74 -4.34
C ILE A 67 5.38 -8.35 -4.04
N PHE A 68 4.56 -8.22 -2.99
CA PHE A 68 3.99 -6.93 -2.61
C PHE A 68 5.08 -5.91 -2.26
N GLN A 69 6.13 -6.31 -1.55
CA GLN A 69 7.26 -5.45 -1.20
C GLN A 69 8.02 -4.94 -2.43
N LYS A 70 8.09 -5.73 -3.51
CA LYS A 70 8.76 -5.32 -4.77
C LYS A 70 7.94 -4.32 -5.58
N ILE A 71 6.62 -4.49 -5.59
CA ILE A 71 5.71 -3.74 -6.47
C ILE A 71 5.26 -2.43 -5.80
N LEU A 72 4.95 -2.47 -4.51
CA LEU A 72 4.32 -1.33 -3.85
C LEU A 72 5.26 -0.12 -3.73
N PRO A 73 4.69 1.10 -3.69
CA PRO A 73 5.48 2.31 -3.50
C PRO A 73 6.20 2.24 -2.15
N LYS A 74 7.52 2.43 -2.17
CA LYS A 74 8.31 2.54 -0.93
C LYS A 74 7.88 3.80 -0.17
N SER A 75 7.88 3.70 1.16
CA SER A 75 7.61 4.86 2.00
C SER A 75 8.75 5.87 1.88
N GLU A 76 8.49 7.16 2.10
CA GLU A 76 9.56 8.18 2.07
C GLU A 76 10.61 7.94 3.18
N SER A 77 10.24 7.25 4.26
CA SER A 77 11.15 6.80 5.30
C SER A 77 12.15 5.73 4.84
N ASP A 78 11.82 4.93 3.82
CA ASP A 78 12.71 3.87 3.32
C ASP A 78 13.88 4.43 2.48
N ASN A 79 13.75 5.67 1.99
CA ASN A 79 14.79 6.35 1.20
C ASN A 79 15.75 7.19 2.07
N ALA A 80 15.46 7.35 3.36
CA ALA A 80 16.26 8.18 4.26
C ALA A 80 17.51 7.45 4.81
N GLU A 81 17.61 6.14 4.62
CA GLU A 81 18.76 5.32 5.06
C GLU A 81 19.84 5.12 3.98
N GLU A 82 19.65 5.66 2.76
CA GLU A 82 20.62 5.56 1.64
C GLU A 82 21.43 6.86 1.39
N LEU A 83 21.40 7.85 2.30
CA LEU A 83 22.17 9.11 2.20
C LEU A 83 23.14 9.35 3.37
#